data_AF-A0A2N2T3M0-F1
#
_entry.id   AF-A0A2N2T3M0-F1
#
_cell.length_a   1.000
_cell.length_b   1.000
_cell.length_c   1.000
_cell.angle_alpha   90.00
_cell.angle_beta   90.00
_cell.angle_gamma   90.00
#
_symmetry.space_group_name_H-M   'P 1'
#
loop_
_entity.id
_entity.type
_entity.pdbx_description
1 polymer ?
#
loop_
_entity_poly.entity_id
_entity_poly.type
_entity_poly.pdbx_seq_one_letter_code
_entity_poly.pdbx_strand_id
1 'polypeptide(L)'
;MLLAAGSGATVAGLTYLWRARSVNDYPHGSPLAVDIQDIPSGKLLTLEWQGKPVWVLRRSPADLAALANHEALLTDADSQQSVQPETCRNRHRSLVPEIFVAVGLCTHLGCTPQLRGPDGFTCPCHASHYDLAGRVFKVGPAPANLLIPAYRFESKNRLVLGVTA
;
A
#
# COMPACT_ATOMS: atom_id res chain seq x y z
N MET A 1 25.62 43.77 36.33
CA MET A 1 24.92 43.72 35.05
C MET A 1 25.24 42.36 34.41
N LEU A 2 24.49 41.32 34.80
CA LEU A 2 24.54 40.00 34.14
C LEU A 2 23.58 40.05 32.96
N LEU A 3 24.06 39.74 31.76
CA LEU A 3 23.18 39.29 30.68
C LEU A 3 23.73 37.98 30.14
N ALA A 4 22.92 36.95 30.35
CA ALA A 4 23.16 35.57 30.03
C ALA A 4 23.07 35.34 28.51
N ALA A 5 23.96 34.49 28.02
CA ALA A 5 23.79 33.78 26.76
C ALA A 5 22.73 32.68 26.92
N GLY A 6 21.96 32.42 25.86
CA GLY A 6 21.07 31.26 25.77
C GLY A 6 20.09 31.41 24.61
N SER A 7 20.48 30.98 23.40
CA SER A 7 20.21 29.65 22.86
C SER A 7 19.00 29.69 21.92
N GLY A 8 19.28 29.82 20.63
CA GLY A 8 18.30 29.64 19.57
C GLY A 8 17.82 28.20 19.54
N ALA A 9 16.53 27.99 19.81
CA ALA A 9 15.86 26.77 19.46
C ALA A 9 15.64 26.77 17.95
N THR A 10 16.49 26.05 17.21
CA THR A 10 16.13 25.63 15.86
C THR A 10 15.03 24.59 16.00
N VAL A 11 13.82 24.94 15.56
CA VAL A 11 12.77 23.95 15.32
C VAL A 11 13.25 23.13 14.14
N ALA A 12 13.91 22.00 14.42
CA ALA A 12 14.13 20.97 13.43
C ALA A 12 12.76 20.46 13.00
N GLY A 13 12.19 21.08 11.97
CA GLY A 13 10.99 20.58 11.32
C GLY A 13 11.26 19.14 10.93
N LEU A 14 10.48 18.21 11.50
CA LEU A 14 10.34 16.87 10.95
C LEU A 14 9.72 17.03 9.56
N THR A 15 10.59 17.33 8.59
CA THR A 15 10.30 17.11 7.20
C THR A 15 10.02 15.62 7.10
N TYR A 16 8.74 15.27 6.93
CA TYR A 16 8.33 13.98 6.40
C TYR A 16 8.89 13.94 4.97
N LEU A 17 10.19 13.67 4.87
CA LEU A 17 10.89 13.51 3.61
C LEU A 17 10.35 12.22 3.01
N TRP A 18 9.33 12.38 2.17
CA TRP A 18 9.13 11.51 1.02
C TRP A 18 10.38 11.66 0.13
N ARG A 19 11.52 11.13 0.60
CA ARG A 19 12.60 10.76 -0.31
C ARG A 19 11.94 9.81 -1.29
N ALA A 20 11.93 10.17 -2.56
CA ALA A 20 11.46 9.29 -3.63
C ALA A 20 12.11 7.93 -3.41
N ARG A 21 11.33 6.98 -2.89
CA ARG A 21 11.83 5.63 -2.70
C ARG A 21 12.13 5.09 -4.09
N SER A 22 13.24 4.37 -4.21
CA SER A 22 13.47 3.62 -5.45
C SER A 22 12.25 2.73 -5.70
N VAL A 23 11.82 2.61 -6.94
CA VAL A 23 10.70 1.72 -7.32
C VAL A 23 10.96 0.25 -6.94
N ASN A 24 12.23 -0.09 -6.66
CA ASN A 24 12.68 -1.40 -6.19
C ASN A 24 12.90 -1.47 -4.66
N ASP A 25 12.65 -0.41 -3.90
CA ASP A 25 12.81 -0.35 -2.43
C ASP A 25 11.55 -0.82 -1.70
N TYR A 26 11.05 -2.00 -2.06
CA TYR A 26 9.91 -2.63 -1.40
C TYR A 26 10.33 -3.40 -0.14
N PRO A 27 9.51 -3.42 0.93
CA PRO A 27 9.83 -4.10 2.18
C PRO A 27 9.98 -5.60 1.99
N HIS A 28 11.04 -6.12 2.58
CA HIS A 28 11.39 -7.53 2.65
C HIS A 28 11.96 -7.79 4.07
N GLY A 29 12.26 -9.04 4.42
CA GLY A 29 12.86 -9.40 5.71
C GLY A 29 12.22 -10.62 6.33
N SER A 30 12.00 -10.60 7.66
CA SER A 30 11.53 -11.74 8.43
C SER A 30 10.29 -12.39 7.81
N PRO A 31 10.36 -13.66 7.39
CA PRO A 31 9.25 -14.33 6.74
C PRO A 31 8.05 -14.47 7.67
N LEU A 32 6.84 -14.22 7.15
CA LEU A 32 5.58 -14.50 7.85
C LEU A 32 4.68 -15.33 6.95
N ALA A 33 4.45 -16.58 7.34
CA ALA A 33 3.52 -17.47 6.65
C ALA A 33 2.08 -17.21 7.11
N VAL A 34 1.16 -17.12 6.16
CA VAL A 34 -0.24 -16.76 6.37
C VAL A 34 -1.12 -17.76 5.62
N ASP A 35 -2.08 -18.36 6.34
CA ASP A 35 -3.18 -19.08 5.70
C ASP A 35 -4.25 -18.08 5.25
N ILE A 36 -4.61 -18.14 3.98
CA ILE A 36 -5.57 -17.24 3.34
C ILE A 36 -6.85 -17.96 2.87
N GLN A 37 -7.00 -19.25 3.22
CA GLN A 37 -8.14 -20.08 2.79
C GLN A 37 -9.48 -19.45 3.14
N ASP A 38 -9.61 -18.96 4.38
CA ASP A 38 -10.89 -18.55 4.93
C ASP A 38 -11.24 -17.09 4.65
N ILE A 39 -10.40 -16.35 3.89
CA ILE A 39 -10.72 -14.98 3.47
C ILE A 39 -11.86 -15.06 2.44
N PRO A 40 -13.08 -14.56 2.73
CA PRO A 40 -14.15 -14.59 1.74
C PRO A 40 -13.91 -13.58 0.61
N SER A 41 -14.59 -13.76 -0.51
CA SER A 41 -14.53 -12.79 -1.61
C SER A 41 -15.03 -11.40 -1.17
N GLY A 42 -14.34 -10.35 -1.62
CA GLY A 42 -14.56 -8.96 -1.22
C GLY A 42 -14.11 -8.61 0.21
N LYS A 43 -13.44 -9.52 0.92
CA LYS A 43 -13.03 -9.30 2.32
C LYS A 43 -11.52 -9.08 2.44
N LEU A 44 -11.20 -8.22 3.40
CA LEU A 44 -9.85 -7.77 3.74
C LEU A 44 -9.41 -8.43 5.04
N LEU A 45 -8.32 -9.17 5.01
CA LEU A 45 -7.56 -9.56 6.18
C LEU A 45 -6.49 -8.51 6.46
N THR A 46 -6.38 -8.07 7.72
CA THR A 46 -5.30 -7.19 8.17
C THR A 46 -4.37 -7.97 9.08
N LEU A 47 -3.08 -7.93 8.77
CA LEU A 47 -2.00 -8.56 9.50
C LEU A 47 -1.07 -7.49 10.05
N GLU A 48 -0.37 -7.79 11.13
CA GLU A 48 0.79 -7.03 11.54
C GLU A 48 2.06 -7.71 11.02
N TRP A 49 2.91 -6.95 10.32
CA TRP A 49 4.21 -7.43 9.87
C TRP A 49 5.24 -6.29 9.92
N GLN A 50 6.35 -6.50 10.63
CA GLN A 50 7.38 -5.48 10.88
C GLN A 50 6.82 -4.17 11.46
N GLY A 51 5.86 -4.27 12.39
CA GLY A 51 5.21 -3.12 13.03
C GLY A 51 4.34 -2.29 12.08
N LYS A 52 3.96 -2.84 10.92
CA LYS A 52 3.10 -2.19 9.92
C LYS A 52 1.86 -3.05 9.65
N PRO A 53 0.70 -2.43 9.36
CA PRO A 53 -0.44 -3.16 8.83
C PRO A 53 -0.12 -3.64 7.41
N VAL A 54 -0.27 -4.93 7.15
CA VAL A 54 -0.26 -5.51 5.81
C VAL A 54 -1.64 -6.09 5.53
N TRP A 55 -2.15 -5.76 4.37
CA TRP A 55 -3.45 -6.18 3.88
C TRP A 55 -3.34 -7.38 2.97
N VAL A 56 -4.30 -8.29 3.08
CA VAL A 56 -4.58 -9.33 2.10
C VAL A 56 -6.06 -9.25 1.76
N LEU A 57 -6.38 -8.76 0.56
CA LEU A 57 -7.75 -8.65 0.04
C LEU A 57 -7.99 -9.76 -0.98
N ARG A 58 -9.07 -10.54 -0.79
CA ARG A 58 -9.56 -11.47 -1.82
C ARG A 58 -10.59 -10.77 -2.71
N ARG A 59 -10.18 -10.33 -3.89
CA ARG A 59 -11.03 -9.67 -4.89
C ARG A 59 -11.99 -10.66 -5.54
N SER A 60 -13.21 -10.21 -5.81
CA SER A 60 -14.18 -10.93 -6.64
C SER A 60 -13.90 -10.73 -8.12
N PRO A 61 -14.45 -11.56 -9.02
CA PRO A 61 -14.39 -11.31 -10.46
C PRO A 61 -14.97 -9.94 -10.86
N ALA A 62 -16.02 -9.48 -10.16
CA ALA A 62 -16.61 -8.17 -10.38
C ALA A 62 -15.64 -7.03 -9.99
N ASP A 63 -14.94 -7.17 -8.86
CA ASP A 63 -13.92 -6.21 -8.43
C ASP A 63 -12.80 -6.11 -9.47
N LEU A 64 -12.35 -7.24 -10.03
CA LEU A 64 -11.30 -7.28 -11.04
C LEU A 64 -11.74 -6.62 -12.35
N ALA A 65 -12.97 -6.86 -12.78
CA ALA A 65 -13.53 -6.21 -13.97
C ALA A 65 -13.65 -4.69 -13.77
N ALA A 66 -14.08 -4.25 -12.58
CA ALA A 66 -14.28 -2.84 -12.28
C ALA A 66 -12.99 -2.01 -12.34
N LEU A 67 -11.81 -2.61 -12.12
CA LEU A 67 -10.50 -1.93 -12.21
C LEU A 67 -10.26 -1.24 -13.57
N ALA A 68 -10.91 -1.70 -14.64
CA ALA A 68 -10.79 -1.13 -15.98
C ALA A 68 -11.55 0.20 -16.16
N ASN A 69 -12.53 0.49 -15.30
CA ASN A 69 -13.49 1.56 -15.53
C ASN A 69 -12.95 2.95 -15.19
N HIS A 70 -11.80 3.05 -14.52
CA HIS A 70 -11.33 4.29 -13.91
C HIS A 70 -9.84 4.57 -14.11
N GLU A 71 -9.16 3.88 -15.02
CA GLU A 71 -7.70 4.00 -15.17
C GLU A 71 -7.25 5.42 -15.55
N ALA A 72 -8.05 6.15 -16.33
CA ALA A 72 -7.78 7.55 -16.69
C ALA A 72 -7.82 8.52 -15.48
N LEU A 73 -8.44 8.10 -14.37
CA LEU A 73 -8.58 8.89 -13.14
C LEU A 73 -7.42 8.66 -12.16
N LEU A 74 -6.52 7.72 -12.45
CA LEU A 74 -5.40 7.35 -11.59
C LEU A 74 -4.18 8.24 -11.83
N THR A 75 -3.41 8.47 -10.77
CA THR A 75 -2.14 9.24 -10.84
C THR A 75 -1.03 8.43 -11.54
N ASP A 76 -0.97 7.12 -11.27
CA ASP A 76 0.01 6.19 -11.83
C ASP A 76 -0.69 4.85 -12.17
N ALA A 77 -1.47 4.86 -13.26
CA ALA A 77 -2.31 3.72 -13.67
C ALA A 77 -1.48 2.46 -13.97
N ASP A 78 -0.33 2.65 -14.61
CA ASP A 78 0.60 1.58 -15.03
C ASP A 78 1.64 1.23 -13.96
N SER A 79 1.55 1.84 -12.77
CA SER A 79 2.42 1.57 -11.62
C SER A 79 3.91 1.76 -11.89
N GLN A 80 4.26 2.74 -12.74
CA GLN A 80 5.64 3.04 -13.15
C GLN A 80 6.45 3.69 -12.03
N GLN A 81 5.79 4.45 -11.16
CA GLN A 81 6.41 5.13 -10.01
C GLN A 81 6.12 4.41 -8.69
N SER A 82 5.50 3.23 -8.77
CA SER A 82 5.07 2.46 -7.61
C SER A 82 6.22 1.63 -7.03
N VAL A 83 6.33 1.65 -5.70
CA VAL A 83 7.25 0.80 -4.95
C VAL A 83 6.63 -0.59 -4.77
N GLN A 84 7.14 -1.56 -5.51
CA GLN A 84 6.60 -2.92 -5.57
C GLN A 84 7.58 -3.91 -6.22
N PRO A 85 7.44 -5.22 -5.95
CA PRO A 85 8.15 -6.26 -6.71
C PRO A 85 7.84 -6.18 -8.21
N GLU A 86 8.83 -6.50 -9.04
CA GLU A 86 8.68 -6.49 -10.50
C GLU A 86 7.59 -7.45 -10.99
N THR A 87 7.46 -8.60 -10.33
CA THR A 87 6.40 -9.58 -10.59
C THR A 87 4.99 -9.06 -10.31
N CYS A 88 4.87 -7.98 -9.54
CA CYS A 88 3.62 -7.26 -9.30
C CYS A 88 3.47 -6.02 -10.20
N ARG A 89 4.37 -5.77 -11.16
CA ARG A 89 4.24 -4.68 -12.13
C ARG A 89 3.33 -5.08 -13.28
N ASN A 90 2.06 -5.21 -12.93
CA ASN A 90 0.97 -5.54 -13.83
C ASN A 90 -0.27 -4.74 -13.42
N ARG A 91 -1.32 -4.77 -14.25
CA ARG A 91 -2.57 -4.03 -14.02
C ARG A 91 -3.23 -4.29 -12.66
N HIS A 92 -3.10 -5.50 -12.12
CA HIS A 92 -3.72 -5.91 -10.86
C HIS A 92 -2.86 -5.64 -9.63
N ARG A 93 -1.59 -5.29 -9.85
CA ARG A 93 -0.58 -5.08 -8.82
C ARG A 93 -0.51 -6.25 -7.83
N SER A 94 -0.41 -7.46 -8.36
CA SER A 94 -0.44 -8.70 -7.59
C SER A 94 0.17 -9.87 -8.37
N LEU A 95 0.67 -10.89 -7.69
CA LEU A 95 1.12 -12.15 -8.31
C LEU A 95 -0.06 -12.96 -8.87
N VAL A 96 -1.19 -12.95 -8.15
CA VAL A 96 -2.43 -13.62 -8.53
C VAL A 96 -3.54 -12.57 -8.51
N PRO A 97 -4.29 -12.36 -9.61
CA PRO A 97 -5.28 -11.30 -9.70
C PRO A 97 -6.28 -11.28 -8.54
N GLU A 98 -6.71 -12.41 -8.02
CA GLU A 98 -7.70 -12.45 -6.94
C GLU A 98 -7.14 -12.01 -5.59
N ILE A 99 -5.82 -12.00 -5.37
CA ILE A 99 -5.21 -11.73 -4.07
C ILE A 99 -4.37 -10.45 -4.14
N PHE A 100 -4.92 -9.37 -3.60
CA PHE A 100 -4.20 -8.10 -3.46
C PHE A 100 -3.49 -8.04 -2.11
N VAL A 101 -2.20 -7.69 -2.14
CA VAL A 101 -1.35 -7.58 -0.95
C VAL A 101 -0.68 -6.22 -0.94
N ALA A 102 -0.81 -5.47 0.16
CA ALA A 102 -0.20 -4.16 0.27
C ALA A 102 0.09 -3.77 1.72
N VAL A 103 1.04 -2.87 1.91
CA VAL A 103 1.19 -2.16 3.19
C VAL A 103 0.02 -1.18 3.32
N GLY A 104 -0.78 -1.36 4.36
CA GLY A 104 -2.02 -0.62 4.62
C GLY A 104 -1.82 0.80 5.14
N LEU A 105 -0.79 1.50 4.65
CA LEU A 105 -0.45 2.85 5.07
C LEU A 105 -0.58 3.79 3.87
N CYS A 106 -1.39 4.83 4.02
CA CYS A 106 -1.55 5.88 3.02
C CYS A 106 -0.19 6.52 2.71
N THR A 107 0.11 6.68 1.42
CA THR A 107 1.40 7.24 0.98
C THR A 107 1.54 8.73 1.23
N HIS A 108 0.48 9.41 1.68
CA HIS A 108 0.55 10.80 2.15
C HIS A 108 1.35 10.90 3.46
N LEU A 109 0.72 10.58 4.60
CA LEU A 109 1.30 10.70 5.94
C LEU A 109 1.09 9.44 6.81
N GLY A 110 0.82 8.29 6.18
CA GLY A 110 0.83 7.01 6.87
C GLY A 110 -0.44 6.65 7.66
N CYS A 111 -1.54 7.41 7.59
CA CYS A 111 -2.82 6.95 8.12
C CYS A 111 -3.27 5.66 7.42
N THR A 112 -4.02 4.78 8.10
CA THR A 112 -4.58 3.55 7.51
C THR A 112 -5.88 3.86 6.74
N PRO A 113 -5.93 3.68 5.40
CA PRO A 113 -7.17 3.83 4.64
C PRO A 113 -8.20 2.74 4.98
N GLN A 114 -9.48 3.02 4.76
CA GLN A 114 -10.58 2.09 5.02
C GLN A 114 -11.14 1.54 3.71
N LEU A 115 -11.37 0.22 3.63
CA LEU A 115 -12.06 -0.40 2.50
C LEU A 115 -13.52 0.09 2.44
N ARG A 116 -13.95 0.58 1.28
CA ARG A 116 -15.29 1.08 0.97
C ARG A 116 -16.01 0.18 -0.05
N GLY A 117 -15.82 -1.13 0.08
CA GLY A 117 -16.38 -2.10 -0.85
C GLY A 117 -15.80 -1.91 -2.26
N PRO A 118 -16.63 -1.92 -3.32
CA PRO A 118 -16.17 -1.78 -4.71
C PRO A 118 -15.43 -0.46 -4.99
N ASP A 119 -15.68 0.59 -4.22
CA ASP A 119 -15.08 1.91 -4.40
C ASP A 119 -13.59 1.97 -3.99
N GLY A 120 -13.03 0.86 -3.49
CA GLY A 120 -11.63 0.77 -3.11
C GLY A 120 -11.38 1.22 -1.67
N PHE A 121 -10.33 2.01 -1.45
CA PHE A 121 -9.90 2.44 -0.13
C PHE A 121 -9.91 3.96 0.00
N THR A 122 -10.45 4.47 1.11
CA THR A 122 -10.46 5.90 1.42
C THR A 122 -9.68 6.19 2.69
N CYS A 123 -8.69 7.09 2.58
CA CYS A 123 -7.96 7.60 3.74
C CYS A 123 -8.78 8.66 4.48
N PRO A 124 -9.14 8.45 5.76
CA PRO A 124 -10.02 9.37 6.49
C PRO A 124 -9.34 10.70 6.85
N CYS A 125 -8.01 10.78 6.80
CA CYS A 125 -7.27 11.95 7.25
C CYS A 125 -7.38 13.14 6.28
N HIS A 126 -7.20 12.90 4.98
CA HIS A 126 -7.18 13.95 3.95
C HIS A 126 -7.84 13.51 2.63
N ALA A 127 -8.74 12.53 2.71
CA ALA A 127 -9.57 12.07 1.59
C ALA A 127 -8.78 11.60 0.34
N SER A 128 -7.59 11.01 0.50
CA SER A 128 -6.95 10.27 -0.59
C SER A 128 -7.71 8.98 -0.87
N HIS A 129 -7.95 8.69 -2.15
CA HIS A 129 -8.66 7.50 -2.60
C HIS A 129 -7.72 6.57 -3.36
N TYR A 130 -7.91 5.27 -3.19
CA TYR A 130 -7.19 4.23 -3.91
C TYR A 130 -8.19 3.22 -4.44
N ASP A 131 -7.94 2.61 -5.59
CA ASP A 131 -8.77 1.51 -6.07
C ASP A 131 -8.42 0.17 -5.38
N LEU A 132 -9.08 -0.92 -5.79
CA LEU A 132 -8.84 -2.26 -5.24
C LEU A 132 -7.51 -2.91 -5.68
N ALA A 133 -6.70 -2.23 -6.50
CA ALA A 133 -5.29 -2.56 -6.75
C ALA A 133 -4.35 -1.62 -5.96
N GLY A 134 -4.89 -0.78 -5.08
CA GLY A 134 -4.14 0.21 -4.32
C GLY A 134 -3.56 1.32 -5.18
N ARG A 135 -4.09 1.54 -6.40
CA ARG A 135 -3.68 2.65 -7.27
C ARG A 135 -4.36 3.92 -6.82
N VAL A 136 -3.59 4.98 -6.61
CA VAL A 136 -4.10 6.25 -6.09
C VAL A 136 -4.82 7.02 -7.19
N PHE A 137 -6.00 7.53 -6.87
CA PHE A 137 -6.72 8.46 -7.73
C PHE A 137 -6.05 9.84 -7.70
N LYS A 138 -6.27 10.66 -8.73
CA LYS A 138 -5.82 12.06 -8.79
C LYS A 138 -6.40 12.95 -7.69
N VAL A 139 -7.40 12.46 -6.93
CA VAL A 139 -8.04 13.19 -5.83
C VAL A 139 -7.32 12.98 -4.50
N GLY A 140 -7.13 14.08 -3.77
CA GLY A 140 -6.47 14.10 -2.47
C GLY A 140 -4.93 14.17 -2.57
N PRO A 141 -4.24 14.27 -1.42
CA PRO A 141 -2.81 14.62 -1.39
C PRO A 141 -1.83 13.43 -1.47
N ALA A 142 -2.31 12.20 -1.62
CA ALA A 142 -1.42 11.04 -1.65
C ALA A 142 -0.64 11.02 -2.98
N PRO A 143 0.71 11.00 -2.94
CA PRO A 143 1.51 11.19 -4.15
C PRO A 143 1.70 9.92 -4.98
N ALA A 144 1.40 8.74 -4.41
CA ALA A 144 1.73 7.46 -5.04
C ALA A 144 0.78 6.34 -4.63
N ASN A 145 0.78 5.26 -5.42
CA ASN A 145 0.05 4.02 -5.14
C ASN A 145 0.54 3.37 -3.83
N LEU A 146 -0.33 2.57 -3.19
CA LEU A 146 0.03 1.82 -1.99
C LEU A 146 1.20 0.89 -2.27
N LEU A 147 2.10 0.80 -1.30
CA LEU A 147 3.30 -0.01 -1.42
C LEU A 147 2.95 -1.51 -1.36
N ILE A 148 3.62 -2.33 -2.19
CA ILE A 148 3.47 -3.79 -2.16
C ILE A 148 4.74 -4.39 -1.55
N PRO A 149 4.64 -5.19 -0.47
CA PRO A 149 5.81 -5.86 0.11
C PRO A 149 6.30 -7.02 -0.77
N ALA A 150 7.49 -7.54 -0.50
CA ALA A 150 7.91 -8.83 -1.03
C ALA A 150 7.02 -9.94 -0.46
N TYR A 151 6.48 -10.80 -1.32
CA TYR A 151 5.77 -12.00 -0.91
C TYR A 151 5.82 -13.05 -2.02
N ARG A 152 5.50 -14.30 -1.65
CA ARG A 152 5.27 -15.41 -2.59
C ARG A 152 4.13 -16.30 -2.12
N PHE A 153 3.72 -17.23 -2.97
CA PHE A 153 2.83 -18.33 -2.61
C PHE A 153 3.64 -19.62 -2.43
N GLU A 154 3.43 -20.32 -1.32
CA GLU A 154 3.90 -21.70 -1.14
C GLU A 154 2.84 -22.71 -1.60
N SER A 155 1.57 -22.30 -1.60
CA SER A 155 0.46 -23.02 -2.19
C SER A 155 -0.69 -22.04 -2.50
N LYS A 156 -1.78 -22.52 -3.09
CA LYS A 156 -2.97 -21.71 -3.40
C LYS A 156 -3.52 -20.93 -2.18
N ASN A 157 -3.42 -21.51 -0.98
CA ASN A 157 -3.97 -20.93 0.25
C ASN A 157 -2.87 -20.51 1.23
N ARG A 158 -1.59 -20.59 0.86
CA ARG A 158 -0.49 -20.24 1.77
C ARG A 158 0.41 -19.19 1.15
N LEU A 159 0.35 -18.00 1.75
CA LEU A 159 1.12 -16.83 1.37
C LEU A 159 2.27 -16.62 2.36
N VAL A 160 3.44 -16.19 1.89
CA VAL A 160 4.58 -15.85 2.75
C VAL A 160 5.04 -14.43 2.46
N LEU A 161 4.92 -13.53 3.45
CA LEU A 161 5.43 -12.16 3.39
C LEU A 161 6.93 -12.10 3.67
N GLY A 162 7.60 -11.05 3.20
CA GLY A 162 9.00 -10.73 3.50
C GLY A 162 10.04 -11.34 2.59
N VAL A 163 9.62 -12.20 1.68
CA VAL A 163 10.49 -12.96 0.78
C VAL A 163 10.13 -12.66 -0.65
N THR A 164 11.13 -12.49 -1.51
CA THR A 164 10.90 -12.31 -2.95
C THR A 164 10.34 -13.60 -3.56
N ALA A 165 9.46 -13.43 -4.53
CA ALA A 165 8.97 -14.50 -5.41
C ALA A 165 10.09 -15.01 -6.32
#